data_AF-A0A133VB26-F1
#
_entry.id   AF-A0A133VB26-F1
#
_cell.length_a   1.000
_cell.length_b   1.000
_cell.length_c   1.000
_cell.angle_alpha   90.00
_cell.angle_beta   90.00
_cell.angle_gamma   90.00
#
_symmetry.space_group_name_H-M   'P 1'
#
loop_
_entity.id
_entity.type
_entity.pdbx_description
1 polymer ?
#
loop_
_entity_poly.entity_id
_entity_poly.type
_entity_poly.pdbx_seq_one_letter_code
_entity_poly.pdbx_strand_id
1 'polypeptide(L)'
;MIGEWPILPRSPLAPASRGGCFKGGGGHTRVVGKAMKRKKAEELLREAFEEYQGDPRNWAFWVSTEPSRPEVYLIHGGEAYFLKVDSIYTPKPVGVGTKFRVEEDQLSGRLPESGFRRLSRRDLEEIFSGVPRPEELESGEELERAARLVHKRLRERVSGKRPIPFGPPEPGDEAFAVGPYAFGDPLEYVSGEQRRLKRELARELERLERMRHPEYG
;
A
#
# COMPACT_ATOMS: atom_id res chain seq x y z
N MET A 1 0.20 15.74 14.42
CA MET A 1 -0.88 15.28 13.52
C MET A 1 -0.46 13.96 12.90
N ILE A 2 -1.05 12.86 13.37
CA ILE A 2 -0.86 11.53 12.76
C ILE A 2 -1.78 11.53 11.54
N GLY A 3 -1.20 11.62 10.34
CA GLY A 3 -1.97 11.65 9.10
C GLY A 3 -2.72 10.33 8.93
N GLU A 4 -4.05 10.39 8.97
CA GLU A 4 -4.90 9.33 8.44
C GLU A 4 -4.58 9.20 6.95
N TRP A 5 -4.04 8.04 6.55
CA TRP A 5 -3.90 7.74 5.13
C TRP A 5 -5.25 7.32 4.56
N PRO A 6 -5.68 7.91 3.45
CA PRO A 6 -7.05 7.86 2.98
C PRO A 6 -7.46 6.57 2.24
N ILE A 7 -6.56 5.60 2.12
CA ILE A 7 -6.70 4.48 1.17
C ILE A 7 -7.16 3.19 1.87
N LEU A 8 -7.21 3.15 3.20
CA LEU A 8 -7.64 1.96 3.93
C LEU A 8 -9.18 1.95 4.08
N PRO A 9 -9.87 0.87 3.66
CA PRO A 9 -11.29 0.74 3.90
C PRO A 9 -11.56 0.72 5.41
N ARG A 10 -12.53 1.53 5.86
CA ARG A 10 -13.06 1.44 7.23
C ARG A 10 -13.73 0.07 7.39
N SER A 11 -13.23 -0.75 8.32
CA SER A 11 -13.70 -2.12 8.53
C SER A 11 -15.21 -2.17 8.78
N PRO A 12 -15.98 -3.00 8.04
CA PRO A 12 -17.24 -3.51 8.51
C PRO A 12 -16.99 -4.68 9.48
N LEU A 13 -17.71 -4.68 10.59
CA LEU A 13 -17.75 -5.74 11.60
C LEU A 13 -18.01 -7.10 10.92
N ALA A 14 -17.14 -8.08 11.20
CA ALA A 14 -17.26 -9.45 10.71
C ALA A 14 -18.41 -10.22 11.39
N PRO A 15 -19.09 -11.12 10.67
CA PRO A 15 -19.77 -12.25 11.30
C PRO A 15 -19.07 -13.59 11.05
N ALA A 16 -19.39 -14.51 11.95
CA ALA A 16 -18.76 -15.78 12.26
C ALA A 16 -18.64 -16.83 11.13
N SER A 17 -17.59 -17.64 11.28
CA SER A 17 -17.23 -18.86 10.56
C SER A 17 -18.29 -19.96 10.60
N ARG A 18 -18.45 -20.69 9.48
CA ARG A 18 -18.86 -22.10 9.46
C ARG A 18 -18.01 -22.88 8.46
N GLY A 19 -17.44 -24.00 8.94
CA GLY A 19 -16.61 -24.91 8.16
C GLY A 19 -17.41 -25.84 7.25
N GLY A 20 -16.72 -26.36 6.24
CA GLY A 20 -17.21 -27.39 5.34
C GLY A 20 -16.05 -28.04 4.62
N CYS A 21 -15.83 -29.33 4.89
CA CYS A 21 -14.83 -30.21 4.32
C CYS A 21 -15.37 -30.81 3.00
N PHE A 22 -14.59 -30.89 1.92
CA PHE A 22 -14.85 -31.86 0.83
C PHE A 22 -13.57 -32.23 0.05
N LYS A 23 -13.47 -33.53 -0.27
CA LYS A 23 -12.36 -34.23 -0.94
C LYS A 23 -12.46 -34.19 -2.47
N GLY A 24 -11.28 -34.21 -3.12
CA GLY A 24 -10.95 -35.15 -4.21
C GLY A 24 -11.19 -34.71 -5.66
N GLY A 25 -10.20 -34.97 -6.52
CA GLY A 25 -10.38 -35.06 -7.98
C GLY A 25 -9.22 -34.51 -8.79
N GLY A 26 -8.36 -35.40 -9.30
CA GLY A 26 -7.32 -35.06 -10.27
C GLY A 26 -7.90 -34.72 -11.65
N GLY A 27 -7.16 -33.92 -12.41
CA GLY A 27 -7.47 -33.60 -13.80
C GLY A 27 -6.48 -32.60 -14.34
N HIS A 28 -5.80 -32.97 -15.43
CA HIS A 28 -4.90 -32.11 -16.19
C HIS A 28 -5.54 -30.76 -16.52
N THR A 29 -4.92 -29.66 -16.11
CA THR A 29 -5.29 -28.32 -16.55
C THR A 29 -4.20 -27.74 -17.43
N ARG A 30 -4.51 -27.69 -18.73
CA ARG A 30 -4.04 -26.64 -19.65
C ARG A 30 -4.07 -25.31 -18.89
N VAL A 31 -2.91 -24.66 -18.75
CA VAL A 31 -2.83 -23.29 -18.25
C VAL A 31 -3.40 -22.38 -19.34
N VAL A 32 -4.73 -22.31 -19.43
CA VAL A 32 -5.42 -21.26 -20.15
C VAL A 32 -5.16 -20.01 -19.33
N GLY A 33 -4.39 -19.06 -19.88
CA GLY A 33 -4.11 -17.78 -19.24
C GLY A 33 -5.39 -17.16 -18.70
N LYS A 34 -5.52 -17.15 -17.37
CA LYS A 34 -6.71 -16.63 -16.69
C LYS A 34 -6.74 -15.15 -17.00
N ALA A 35 -7.72 -14.71 -17.78
CA ALA A 35 -7.88 -13.30 -18.13
C ALA A 35 -7.82 -12.44 -16.86
N MET A 36 -6.88 -11.50 -16.81
CA MET A 36 -6.68 -10.63 -15.65
C MET A 36 -7.93 -9.79 -15.41
N LYS A 37 -8.64 -10.07 -14.31
CA LYS A 37 -9.92 -9.43 -14.01
C LYS A 37 -9.68 -8.05 -13.40
N ARG A 38 -10.01 -7.02 -14.17
CA ARG A 38 -10.03 -5.63 -13.70
C ARG A 38 -11.05 -5.45 -12.58
N LYS A 39 -10.69 -4.66 -11.57
CA LYS A 39 -11.54 -4.34 -10.41
C LYS A 39 -11.34 -2.89 -10.00
N LYS A 40 -12.25 -2.39 -9.16
CA LYS A 40 -12.04 -1.09 -8.49
C LYS A 40 -10.83 -1.19 -7.55
N ALA A 41 -10.09 -0.09 -7.40
CA ALA A 41 -8.94 -0.06 -6.51
C ALA A 41 -9.31 -0.43 -5.07
N GLU A 42 -10.46 0.06 -4.57
CA GLU A 42 -10.96 -0.27 -3.23
C GLU A 42 -11.20 -1.77 -3.02
N GLU A 43 -11.69 -2.48 -4.04
CA GLU A 43 -11.88 -3.94 -3.96
C GLU A 43 -10.54 -4.66 -3.87
N LEU A 44 -9.55 -4.26 -4.68
CA LEU A 44 -8.22 -4.86 -4.66
C LEU A 44 -7.44 -4.54 -3.39
N LEU A 45 -7.57 -3.32 -2.87
CA LEU A 45 -6.95 -2.92 -1.61
C LEU A 45 -7.50 -3.70 -0.43
N ARG A 46 -8.80 -3.98 -0.43
CA ARG A 46 -9.43 -4.86 0.57
C ARG A 46 -8.93 -6.29 0.46
N GLU A 47 -8.86 -6.85 -0.74
CA GLU A 47 -8.30 -8.19 -0.97
C GLU A 47 -6.84 -8.27 -0.51
N ALA A 48 -6.01 -7.28 -0.88
CA ALA A 48 -4.62 -7.20 -0.44
C ALA A 48 -4.51 -7.06 1.07
N PHE A 49 -5.38 -6.26 1.70
CA PHE A 49 -5.40 -6.09 3.16
C PHE A 49 -5.80 -7.38 3.87
N GLU A 50 -6.79 -8.11 3.38
CA GLU A 50 -7.20 -9.42 3.92
C GLU A 50 -6.07 -10.44 3.81
N GLU A 51 -5.37 -10.51 2.67
CA GLU A 51 -4.19 -11.37 2.50
C GLU A 51 -3.05 -10.96 3.45
N TYR A 52 -2.78 -9.65 3.58
CA TYR A 52 -1.78 -9.11 4.50
C TYR A 52 -2.08 -9.45 5.97
N GLN A 53 -3.35 -9.44 6.38
CA GLN A 53 -3.74 -9.81 7.74
C GLN A 53 -3.39 -11.28 8.06
N GLY A 54 -3.46 -12.16 7.06
CA GLY A 54 -3.09 -13.58 7.20
C GLY A 54 -1.58 -13.82 7.14
N ASP A 55 -0.87 -13.11 6.29
CA ASP A 55 0.59 -13.17 6.17
C ASP A 55 1.17 -11.76 5.96
N PRO A 56 1.58 -11.05 7.03
CA PRO A 56 2.09 -9.68 6.91
C PRO A 56 3.52 -9.61 6.39
N ARG A 57 4.17 -10.77 6.15
CA ARG A 57 5.60 -10.84 5.85
C ARG A 57 5.86 -10.75 4.35
N ASN A 58 7.03 -10.24 4.00
CA ASN A 58 7.52 -10.16 2.61
C ASN A 58 6.61 -9.39 1.64
N TRP A 59 5.76 -8.49 2.15
CA TRP A 59 5.06 -7.52 1.32
C TRP A 59 6.01 -6.43 0.90
N ALA A 60 5.83 -5.92 -0.31
CA ALA A 60 6.51 -4.72 -0.78
C ALA A 60 5.51 -3.73 -1.36
N PHE A 61 5.66 -2.47 -0.96
CA PHE A 61 4.81 -1.37 -1.41
C PHE A 61 5.61 -0.37 -2.24
N TRP A 62 5.14 -0.13 -3.46
CA TRP A 62 5.73 0.82 -4.38
C TRP A 62 4.72 1.84 -4.87
N VAL A 63 5.22 3.06 -5.03
CA VAL A 63 4.47 4.16 -5.65
C VAL A 63 5.34 4.73 -6.76
N SER A 64 4.77 4.88 -7.96
CA SER A 64 5.48 5.55 -9.05
C SER A 64 5.77 7.01 -8.71
N THR A 65 6.76 7.57 -9.39
CA THR A 65 7.14 8.98 -9.20
C THR A 65 6.20 9.96 -9.90
N GLU A 66 5.17 9.48 -10.61
CA GLU A 66 4.21 10.32 -11.32
C GLU A 66 3.16 10.85 -10.33
N PRO A 67 3.17 12.15 -9.99
CA PRO A 67 2.37 12.66 -8.88
C PRO A 67 0.88 12.82 -9.21
N SER A 68 0.52 12.97 -10.48
CA SER A 68 -0.85 13.27 -10.92
C SER A 68 -1.72 12.03 -11.10
N ARG A 69 -1.14 10.87 -11.40
CA ARG A 69 -1.84 9.59 -11.56
C ARG A 69 -0.93 8.44 -11.14
N PRO A 70 -0.57 8.38 -9.84
CA PRO A 70 0.42 7.43 -9.37
C PRO A 70 -0.02 6.00 -9.63
N GLU A 71 0.97 5.19 -10.00
CA GLU A 71 0.83 3.75 -10.08
C GLU A 71 1.27 3.16 -8.75
N VAL A 72 0.47 2.26 -8.21
CA VAL A 72 0.71 1.64 -6.91
C VAL A 72 0.84 0.14 -7.09
N TYR A 73 1.90 -0.43 -6.53
CA TYR A 73 2.12 -1.87 -6.52
C TYR A 73 2.18 -2.38 -5.07
N LEU A 74 1.38 -3.39 -4.77
CA LEU A 74 1.52 -4.24 -3.59
C LEU A 74 1.97 -5.61 -4.07
N ILE A 75 3.18 -6.02 -3.73
CA ILE A 75 3.80 -7.26 -4.21
C ILE A 75 3.96 -8.22 -3.05
N HIS A 76 3.47 -9.45 -3.22
CA HIS A 76 3.59 -10.53 -2.25
C HIS A 76 3.47 -11.89 -2.96
N GLY A 77 4.32 -12.86 -2.61
CA GLY A 77 4.19 -14.24 -3.07
C GLY A 77 4.26 -14.46 -4.60
N GLY A 78 4.94 -13.58 -5.35
CA GLY A 78 4.98 -13.64 -6.81
C GLY A 78 3.72 -13.08 -7.49
N GLU A 79 2.87 -12.39 -6.73
CA GLU A 79 1.72 -11.66 -7.25
C GLU A 79 1.87 -10.17 -6.95
N ALA A 80 1.36 -9.33 -7.85
CA ALA A 80 1.27 -7.90 -7.67
C ALA A 80 -0.17 -7.44 -7.84
N TYR A 81 -0.67 -6.71 -6.84
CA TYR A 81 -1.81 -5.83 -7.00
C TYR A 81 -1.31 -4.54 -7.61
N PHE A 82 -1.69 -4.31 -8.86
CA PHE A 82 -1.38 -3.09 -9.56
C PHE A 82 -2.61 -2.20 -9.60
N LEU A 83 -2.46 -0.99 -9.09
CA LEU A 83 -3.50 0.02 -9.04
C LEU A 83 -3.04 1.24 -9.82
N LYS A 84 -3.99 1.84 -10.54
CA LYS A 84 -3.85 3.17 -11.10
C LYS A 84 -4.90 4.05 -10.44
N VAL A 85 -4.43 5.06 -9.71
CA VAL A 85 -5.29 5.95 -8.92
C VAL A 85 -5.11 7.39 -9.40
N ASP A 86 -6.14 8.20 -9.19
CA ASP A 86 -6.13 9.65 -9.42
C ASP A 86 -5.20 10.37 -8.43
N SER A 87 -5.12 9.89 -7.19
CA SER A 87 -4.26 10.42 -6.15
C SER A 87 -4.05 9.39 -5.04
N ILE A 88 -2.92 9.47 -4.34
CA ILE A 88 -2.71 8.77 -3.07
C ILE A 88 -2.96 9.66 -1.85
N TYR A 89 -3.24 10.95 -2.08
CA TYR A 89 -3.37 11.97 -1.04
C TYR A 89 -4.82 12.37 -0.77
N THR A 90 -5.79 11.88 -1.56
CA THR A 90 -7.21 12.21 -1.40
C THR A 90 -7.94 11.16 -0.55
N PRO A 91 -8.84 11.58 0.38
CA PRO A 91 -9.71 10.71 1.21
C PRO A 91 -10.44 9.55 0.51
N LYS A 92 -10.73 9.69 -0.79
CA LYS A 92 -11.52 8.72 -1.56
C LYS A 92 -10.96 8.65 -2.98
N PRO A 93 -9.76 8.06 -3.14
CA PRO A 93 -9.11 8.03 -4.44
C PRO A 93 -9.96 7.23 -5.42
N VAL A 94 -10.15 7.76 -6.62
CA VAL A 94 -10.70 6.99 -7.74
C VAL A 94 -9.57 6.13 -8.27
N GLY A 95 -9.81 4.83 -8.38
CA GLY A 95 -8.81 3.96 -8.94
C GLY A 95 -9.38 2.69 -9.53
N VAL A 96 -8.61 2.16 -10.46
CA VAL A 96 -8.84 0.85 -11.06
C VAL A 96 -7.56 0.06 -10.97
N GLY A 97 -7.67 -1.26 -10.94
CA GLY A 97 -6.49 -2.08 -10.89
C GLY A 97 -6.76 -3.49 -11.36
N THR A 98 -5.75 -4.30 -11.16
CA THR A 98 -5.79 -5.73 -11.41
C THR A 98 -4.75 -6.44 -10.54
N LYS A 99 -4.94 -7.74 -10.36
CA LYS A 99 -3.94 -8.63 -9.79
C LYS A 99 -3.24 -9.36 -10.94
N PHE A 100 -1.92 -9.47 -10.90
CA PHE A 100 -1.15 -10.23 -11.87
C PHE A 100 0.06 -10.93 -11.26
N ARG A 101 0.54 -11.98 -11.92
CA ARG A 101 1.76 -12.68 -11.54
C ARG A 101 3.00 -11.87 -11.93
N VAL A 102 3.97 -11.83 -11.04
CA VAL A 102 5.27 -11.21 -11.23
C VAL A 102 6.32 -12.28 -11.03
N GLU A 103 7.17 -12.46 -12.04
CA GLU A 103 8.31 -13.37 -11.93
C GLU A 103 9.43 -12.73 -11.11
N GLU A 104 10.24 -13.54 -10.42
CA GLU A 104 11.27 -13.05 -9.50
C GLU A 104 12.34 -12.21 -10.21
N ASP A 105 12.66 -12.56 -11.46
CA ASP A 105 13.59 -11.83 -12.34
C ASP A 105 13.00 -10.53 -12.92
N GLN A 106 11.70 -10.29 -12.75
CA GLN A 106 11.11 -8.99 -13.09
C GLN A 106 11.39 -7.93 -12.02
N LEU A 107 11.74 -8.31 -10.79
CA LEU A 107 11.88 -7.36 -9.70
C LEU A 107 13.25 -6.67 -9.74
N SER A 108 13.27 -5.36 -9.55
CA SER A 108 14.50 -4.53 -9.54
C SER A 108 15.44 -4.77 -8.33
N GLY A 109 15.19 -5.82 -7.55
CA GLY A 109 16.03 -6.26 -6.43
C GLY A 109 15.24 -6.82 -5.25
N ARG A 110 15.94 -7.12 -4.15
CA ARG A 110 15.29 -7.49 -2.88
C ARG A 110 14.63 -6.27 -2.26
N LEU A 111 13.30 -6.32 -2.22
CA LEU A 111 12.47 -5.22 -1.76
C LEU A 111 12.49 -5.12 -0.23
N PRO A 112 12.48 -3.90 0.34
CA PRO A 112 12.33 -3.74 1.77
C PRO A 112 10.92 -4.17 2.17
N GLU A 113 10.84 -4.91 3.27
CA GLU A 113 9.57 -5.44 3.76
C GLU A 113 8.65 -4.31 4.23
N SER A 114 7.57 -4.05 3.50
CA SER A 114 6.57 -3.03 3.82
C SER A 114 5.47 -3.60 4.71
N GLY A 115 4.88 -2.74 5.55
CA GLY A 115 3.68 -3.09 6.30
C GLY A 115 3.51 -2.28 7.58
N PHE A 116 2.53 -2.68 8.38
CA PHE A 116 2.24 -2.08 9.68
C PHE A 116 3.23 -2.55 10.73
N ARG A 117 3.75 -1.61 11.50
CA ARG A 117 4.75 -1.85 12.55
C ARG A 117 4.35 -1.13 13.81
N ARG A 118 4.43 -1.83 14.94
CA ARG A 118 4.06 -1.30 16.25
C ARG A 118 5.22 -0.53 16.88
N LEU A 119 4.96 0.71 17.25
CA LEU A 119 5.85 1.58 18.00
C LEU A 119 5.35 1.64 19.44
N SER A 120 6.24 1.27 20.35
CA SER A 120 6.01 1.43 21.79
C SER A 120 6.17 2.89 22.19
N ARG A 121 5.67 3.25 23.38
CA ARG A 121 5.94 4.54 24.01
C ARG A 121 7.41 4.93 24.00
N ARG A 122 8.31 3.99 24.31
CA ARG A 122 9.76 4.23 24.28
C ARG A 122 10.26 4.59 22.89
N ASP A 123 9.74 3.93 21.84
CA ASP A 123 10.08 4.28 20.46
C ASP A 123 9.62 5.71 20.14
N LEU A 124 8.42 6.10 20.59
CA LEU A 124 7.87 7.43 20.39
C LEU A 124 8.69 8.50 21.14
N GLU A 125 9.02 8.26 22.40
CA GLU A 125 9.87 9.14 23.20
C GLU A 125 11.22 9.36 22.52
N GLU A 126 11.85 8.30 22.00
CA GLU A 126 13.13 8.41 21.28
C GLU A 126 13.00 9.12 19.92
N ILE A 127 11.89 8.93 19.19
CA ILE A 127 11.61 9.65 17.93
C ILE A 127 11.49 11.16 18.18
N PHE A 128 10.69 11.55 19.18
CA PHE A 128 10.38 12.95 19.47
C PHE A 128 11.34 13.60 20.48
N SER A 129 12.34 12.88 21.00
CA SER A 129 13.28 13.38 21.99
C SER A 129 14.02 14.63 21.52
N GLY A 130 13.87 15.75 22.23
CA GLY A 130 14.53 17.02 21.91
C GLY A 130 14.01 17.68 20.63
N VAL A 131 12.84 17.28 20.14
CA VAL A 131 12.13 17.98 19.08
C VAL A 131 11.28 19.07 19.73
N PRO A 132 11.45 20.35 19.36
CA PRO A 132 10.64 21.44 19.91
C PRO A 132 9.16 21.22 19.61
N ARG A 133 8.30 21.70 20.51
CA ARG A 133 6.87 21.69 20.25
C ARG A 133 6.53 22.68 19.13
N PRO A 134 5.43 22.49 18.38
CA PRO A 134 5.04 23.41 17.32
C PRO A 134 4.95 24.87 17.77
N GLU A 135 4.58 25.12 19.03
CA GLU A 135 4.44 26.45 19.62
C GLU A 135 5.79 27.09 20.00
N GLU A 136 6.87 26.30 20.07
CA GLU A 136 8.23 26.73 20.41
C GLU A 136 9.06 27.06 19.16
N LEU A 137 8.51 26.85 17.96
CA LEU A 137 9.20 27.08 16.69
C LEU A 137 9.00 28.53 16.25
N GLU A 138 10.10 29.24 16.02
CA GLU A 138 10.09 30.67 15.66
C GLU A 138 10.12 30.88 14.14
N SER A 139 10.44 29.83 13.37
CA SER A 139 10.53 29.92 11.92
C SER A 139 10.16 28.63 11.19
N GLY A 140 9.84 28.77 9.90
CA GLY A 140 9.63 27.63 9.01
C GLY A 140 10.87 26.75 8.82
N GLU A 141 12.08 27.31 8.91
CA GLU A 141 13.32 26.53 8.83
C GLU A 141 13.49 25.59 10.03
N GLU A 142 13.17 26.05 11.23
CA GLU A 142 13.22 25.22 12.44
C GLU A 142 12.21 24.08 12.38
N LEU A 143 11.00 24.37 11.91
CA LEU A 143 9.98 23.34 11.66
C LEU A 143 10.48 22.29 10.67
N GLU A 144 11.12 22.72 9.58
CA GLU A 144 11.64 21.79 8.58
C GLU A 144 12.77 20.92 9.15
N ARG A 145 13.70 21.49 9.93
CA ARG A 145 14.77 20.74 10.60
C ARG A 145 14.20 19.73 11.59
N ALA A 146 13.22 20.14 12.40
CA ALA A 146 12.52 19.27 13.34
C ALA A 146 11.83 18.10 12.61
N ALA A 147 11.10 18.40 11.53
CA ALA A 147 10.41 17.39 10.71
C ALA A 147 11.40 16.40 10.08
N ARG A 148 12.53 16.87 9.53
CA ARG A 148 13.59 16.02 8.98
C ARG A 148 14.19 15.09 10.05
N LEU A 149 14.41 15.59 11.27
CA LEU A 149 14.94 14.80 12.38
C LEU A 149 13.96 13.70 12.81
N VAL A 150 12.68 14.05 13.00
CA VAL A 150 11.61 13.10 13.33
C VAL A 150 11.50 12.03 12.24
N HIS A 151 11.47 12.43 10.96
CA HIS A 151 11.35 11.51 9.83
C HIS A 151 12.53 10.53 9.76
N LYS A 152 13.75 11.01 9.98
CA LYS A 152 14.95 10.17 10.04
C LYS A 152 14.83 9.11 11.14
N ARG A 153 14.52 9.54 12.37
CA ARG A 153 14.40 8.62 13.52
C ARG A 153 13.24 7.64 13.35
N LEU A 154 12.10 8.10 12.85
CA LEU A 154 10.96 7.25 12.53
C LEU A 154 11.37 6.16 11.53
N ARG A 155 12.05 6.53 10.45
CA ARG A 155 12.54 5.59 9.44
C ARG A 155 13.48 4.55 10.05
N GLU A 156 14.43 4.96 10.87
CA GLU A 156 15.36 4.06 11.56
C GLU A 156 14.60 3.05 12.45
N ARG A 157 13.63 3.52 13.24
CA ARG A 157 12.82 2.66 14.12
C ARG A 157 11.92 1.70 13.37
N VAL A 158 11.25 2.20 12.35
CA VAL A 158 10.38 1.40 11.49
C VAL A 158 11.21 0.31 10.81
N SER A 159 12.35 0.65 10.22
CA SER A 159 13.19 -0.31 9.49
C SER A 159 13.73 -1.44 10.36
N GLY A 160 13.98 -1.18 11.65
CA GLY A 160 14.48 -2.19 12.61
C GLY A 160 13.44 -3.17 13.15
N LYS A 161 12.15 -2.95 12.89
CA LYS A 161 11.06 -3.81 13.38
C LYS A 161 10.67 -4.88 12.34
N ARG A 162 9.61 -5.64 12.58
CA ARG A 162 9.01 -6.53 11.58
C ARG A 162 7.56 -6.08 11.34
N PRO A 163 7.01 -6.25 10.13
CA PRO A 163 5.58 -6.03 9.90
C PRO A 163 4.75 -7.01 10.72
N ILE A 164 3.58 -6.54 11.15
CA ILE A 164 2.59 -7.30 11.91
C ILE A 164 1.20 -7.06 11.32
N PRO A 165 0.22 -7.93 11.60
CA PRO A 165 -1.16 -7.65 11.23
C PRO A 165 -1.62 -6.34 11.88
N PHE A 166 -2.42 -5.56 11.15
CA PHE A 166 -2.98 -4.34 11.72
C PHE A 166 -4.09 -4.69 12.71
N GLY A 167 -4.03 -4.08 13.89
CA GLY A 167 -5.07 -4.17 14.92
C GLY A 167 -5.20 -2.84 15.64
N PRO A 168 -6.26 -2.65 16.45
CA PRO A 168 -6.35 -1.46 17.29
C PRO A 168 -5.11 -1.36 18.18
N PRO A 169 -4.48 -0.17 18.32
CA PRO A 169 -3.42 0.00 19.30
C PRO A 169 -3.97 -0.26 20.69
N GLU A 170 -3.15 -0.81 21.58
CA GLU A 170 -3.53 -0.84 22.99
C GLU A 170 -3.70 0.60 23.50
N PRO A 171 -4.71 0.88 24.36
CA PRO A 171 -4.98 2.25 24.80
C PRO A 171 -3.76 2.90 25.47
N GLY A 172 -3.36 4.06 24.95
CA GLY A 172 -2.53 5.04 25.67
C GLY A 172 -1.05 5.09 25.29
N ASP A 173 -0.43 3.98 24.88
CA ASP A 173 1.05 3.89 24.81
C ASP A 173 1.60 3.27 23.51
N GLU A 174 0.76 3.00 22.52
CA GLU A 174 1.18 2.41 21.25
C GLU A 174 0.74 3.24 20.04
N ALA A 175 1.59 3.26 19.02
CA ALA A 175 1.26 3.79 17.70
C ALA A 175 1.60 2.77 16.61
N PHE A 176 0.91 2.87 15.48
CA PHE A 176 1.29 2.15 14.27
C PHE A 176 2.00 3.07 13.29
N ALA A 177 3.09 2.59 12.75
CA ALA A 177 3.75 3.17 11.59
C ALA A 177 3.59 2.22 10.40
N VAL A 178 3.54 2.78 9.20
CA VAL A 178 3.48 2.00 7.96
C VAL A 178 4.76 2.24 7.17
N GLY A 179 5.37 1.15 6.70
CA GLY A 179 6.50 1.19 5.78
C GLY A 179 7.61 0.20 6.14
N PRO A 180 8.82 0.43 5.60
CA PRO A 180 9.16 1.42 4.57
C PRO A 180 8.44 1.14 3.23
N TYR A 181 8.32 2.17 2.38
CA TYR A 181 7.82 2.07 1.02
C TYR A 181 8.86 2.58 0.03
N ALA A 182 8.83 2.07 -1.19
CA ALA A 182 9.77 2.42 -2.25
C ALA A 182 9.10 3.30 -3.31
N PHE A 183 9.90 4.14 -3.96
CA PHE A 183 9.48 5.00 -5.05
C PHE A 183 10.16 4.57 -6.35
N GLY A 184 9.43 4.62 -7.45
CA GLY A 184 9.92 4.24 -8.78
C GLY A 184 9.13 3.09 -9.38
N ASP A 185 9.76 2.37 -10.31
CA ASP A 185 9.18 1.16 -10.91
C ASP A 185 9.76 -0.08 -10.22
N PRO A 186 8.92 -0.93 -9.59
CA PRO A 186 9.40 -2.19 -9.03
C PRO A 186 9.85 -3.19 -10.08
N LEU A 187 9.46 -3.02 -11.35
CA LEU A 187 9.70 -3.97 -12.42
C LEU A 187 10.84 -3.52 -13.34
N GLU A 188 11.88 -4.33 -13.51
CA GLU A 188 12.97 -4.08 -14.47
C GLU A 188 12.47 -4.12 -15.92
N TYR A 189 11.48 -4.97 -16.19
CA TYR A 189 10.82 -5.04 -17.48
C TYR A 189 9.33 -5.35 -17.35
N VAL A 190 8.58 -4.83 -18.33
CA VAL A 190 7.13 -5.00 -18.43
C VAL A 190 6.80 -5.76 -19.72
N SER A 191 6.08 -6.87 -19.60
CA SER A 191 5.66 -7.71 -20.73
C SER A 191 4.70 -6.96 -21.66
N GLY A 192 4.53 -7.44 -22.90
CA GLY A 192 3.59 -6.83 -23.85
C GLY A 192 2.15 -6.81 -23.33
N GLU A 193 1.74 -7.88 -22.65
CA GLU A 193 0.44 -8.00 -22.00
C GLU A 193 0.29 -6.99 -20.86
N GLN A 194 1.27 -6.90 -19.97
CA GLN A 194 1.27 -5.92 -18.87
C GLN A 194 1.23 -4.49 -19.41
N ARG A 195 2.00 -4.15 -20.47
CA ARG A 195 1.93 -2.81 -21.10
C ARG A 195 0.56 -2.50 -21.69
N ARG A 196 -0.09 -3.49 -22.32
CA ARG A 196 -1.45 -3.33 -22.82
C ARG A 196 -2.42 -3.05 -21.67
N LEU A 197 -2.32 -3.83 -20.60
CA LEU A 197 -3.14 -3.69 -19.40
C LEU A 197 -2.97 -2.31 -18.72
N LYS A 198 -1.73 -1.85 -18.53
CA LYS A 198 -1.44 -0.51 -17.96
C LYS A 198 -2.10 0.60 -18.79
N ARG A 199 -2.08 0.50 -20.12
CA ARG A 199 -2.77 1.45 -21.02
C ARG A 199 -4.29 1.37 -20.92
N GLU A 200 -4.85 0.17 -20.82
CA GLU A 200 -6.30 -0.01 -20.65
C GLU A 200 -6.80 0.55 -19.32
N LEU A 201 -6.06 0.32 -18.23
CA LEU A 201 -6.37 0.88 -16.91
C LEU A 201 -6.27 2.42 -16.89
N ALA A 202 -5.31 2.99 -17.62
CA ALA A 202 -5.19 4.45 -17.76
C ALA A 202 -6.42 5.08 -18.42
N ARG A 203 -6.91 4.48 -19.51
CA ARG A 203 -8.11 4.94 -20.21
C ARG A 203 -9.36 4.81 -19.34
N GLU A 204 -9.44 3.74 -18.56
CA GLU A 204 -10.58 3.52 -17.67
C GLU A 204 -10.58 4.52 -16.50
N LEU A 205 -9.42 4.79 -15.90
CA LEU A 205 -9.30 5.83 -14.87
C LEU A 205 -9.76 7.19 -15.42
N GLU A 206 -9.29 7.57 -16.60
CA GLU A 206 -9.71 8.83 -17.25
C GLU A 206 -11.23 8.88 -17.50
N ARG A 207 -11.84 7.76 -17.91
CA ARG A 207 -13.29 7.66 -18.05
C ARG A 207 -14.02 7.87 -16.72
N LEU A 208 -13.53 7.26 -15.64
CA LEU A 208 -14.11 7.39 -14.30
C LEU A 208 -13.97 8.81 -13.75
N GLU A 209 -12.82 9.46 -13.97
CA GLU A 209 -12.59 10.85 -13.61
C GLU A 209 -13.60 11.77 -14.30
N ARG A 210 -13.77 11.64 -15.63
CA ARG A 210 -14.75 12.44 -16.40
C ARG A 210 -16.19 12.22 -15.94
N MET A 211 -16.54 11.00 -15.52
CA MET A 211 -17.88 10.73 -14.98
C MET A 211 -18.10 11.35 -13.60
N ARG A 212 -17.06 11.43 -12.78
CA ARG A 212 -17.14 11.94 -11.40
C ARG A 212 -17.03 13.47 -11.34
N HIS A 213 -16.31 14.06 -12.29
CA HIS A 213 -16.10 15.49 -12.42
C HIS A 213 -16.33 15.96 -13.87
N PRO A 214 -17.61 16.07 -14.29
CA PRO A 214 -17.95 16.47 -15.65
C PRO A 214 -17.49 17.90 -15.99
N GLU A 215 -17.23 18.75 -14.99
CA GLU A 215 -16.67 20.10 -15.16
C GLU A 215 -15.25 20.19 -15.76
N TYR A 216 -14.51 19.08 -15.87
CA TYR A 216 -13.19 19.03 -16.52
C TYR A 216 -13.22 18.45 -17.95
N GLY A 217 -14.40 18.33 -18.55
CA GLY A 217 -14.64 17.79 -19.89
C GLY A 217 -14.77 18.82 -20.99
#